data_AF-A0AAU6VUC7-F1
#
_entry.id   AF-A0AAU6VUC7-F1
#
_cell.length_a   1.000
_cell.length_b   1.000
_cell.length_c   1.000
_cell.angle_alpha   90.00
_cell.angle_beta   90.00
_cell.angle_gamma   90.00
#
_symmetry.space_group_name_H-M   'P 1'
#
loop_
_entity.id
_entity.type
_entity.pdbx_description
1 polymer ?
#
loop_
_entity_poly.entity_id
_entity_poly.type
_entity_poly.pdbx_seq_one_letter_code
_entity_poly.pdbx_strand_id
1 'polypeptide(L)'
;MKTSIMAGLILAGLAPLAQASQIEACIADKEAALCQSYLEGVVDGALMYKPQAVGARLDSNGYEARALKYRGGKRFQEANRKYCLDRIPDRDQLVQGISEAFESGEVKDIDTLQLAVNNLLDCQRLK
;
A
#
# COMPACT_ATOMS: atom_id res chain seq x y z
N MET A 1 -41.74 0.29 -44.29
CA MET A 1 -40.59 -0.14 -43.46
C MET A 1 -40.15 1.00 -42.56
N LYS A 2 -40.61 1.04 -41.30
CA LYS A 2 -40.05 1.90 -40.24
C LYS A 2 -40.39 1.28 -38.88
N THR A 3 -39.50 0.44 -38.36
CA THR A 3 -39.53 0.00 -36.96
C THR A 3 -38.28 0.54 -36.30
N SER A 4 -38.42 1.68 -35.61
CA SER A 4 -37.39 2.18 -34.70
C SER A 4 -37.40 1.31 -33.45
N ILE A 5 -36.42 0.42 -33.32
CA ILE A 5 -36.14 -0.32 -32.10
C ILE A 5 -35.19 0.56 -31.28
N MET A 6 -35.73 1.22 -30.25
CA MET A 6 -34.92 1.76 -29.15
C MET A 6 -34.34 0.56 -28.38
N ALA A 7 -33.07 0.25 -28.61
CA ALA A 7 -32.32 -0.68 -27.78
C ALA A 7 -31.59 0.14 -26.70
N GLY A 8 -31.92 -0.17 -25.44
CA GLY A 8 -31.55 0.59 -24.26
C GLY A 8 -30.05 0.57 -23.95
N LEU A 9 -29.58 1.71 -23.47
CA LEU A 9 -28.28 1.88 -22.83
C LEU A 9 -28.42 1.45 -21.36
N ILE A 10 -28.20 0.16 -21.06
CA ILE A 10 -27.96 -0.32 -19.70
C ILE A 10 -26.47 -0.59 -19.60
N LEU A 11 -25.70 0.44 -19.23
CA LEU A 11 -24.27 0.29 -18.96
C LEU A 11 -23.81 1.29 -17.90
N ALA A 12 -24.20 1.07 -16.65
CA ALA A 12 -23.53 1.63 -15.47
C ALA A 12 -24.17 1.07 -14.21
N GLY A 13 -23.49 0.17 -13.50
CA GLY A 13 -24.01 -0.27 -12.19
C GLY A 13 -23.39 -1.51 -11.56
N LEU A 14 -22.30 -2.07 -12.10
CA LEU A 14 -21.62 -3.22 -11.49
C LEU A 14 -20.14 -2.90 -11.22
N ALA A 15 -19.89 -2.16 -10.14
CA ALA A 15 -18.71 -2.28 -9.29
C ALA A 15 -18.93 -1.41 -8.04
N PRO A 16 -18.56 -1.83 -6.81
CA PRO A 16 -17.54 -2.82 -6.47
C PRO A 16 -17.99 -3.86 -5.41
N LEU A 17 -18.12 -5.15 -5.80
CA LEU A 17 -18.16 -6.28 -4.85
C LEU A 17 -16.87 -7.11 -4.88
N ALA A 18 -15.86 -6.68 -5.64
CA ALA A 18 -14.67 -7.49 -5.93
C ALA A 18 -13.61 -7.52 -4.81
N GLN A 19 -13.66 -6.61 -3.82
CA GLN A 19 -12.59 -6.49 -2.83
C GLN A 19 -12.59 -7.60 -1.78
N ALA A 20 -13.76 -8.06 -1.34
CA ALA A 20 -13.85 -9.17 -0.37
C ALA A 20 -13.26 -10.47 -0.96
N SER A 21 -13.62 -10.78 -2.21
CA SER A 21 -13.19 -12.02 -2.88
C SER A 21 -11.68 -12.18 -3.05
N GLN A 22 -10.91 -11.09 -3.03
CA GLN A 22 -9.47 -11.10 -3.30
C GLN A 22 -8.67 -11.50 -2.07
N ILE A 23 -9.02 -10.95 -0.90
CA ILE A 23 -8.41 -11.32 0.38
C ILE A 23 -8.77 -12.75 0.75
N GLU A 24 -10.03 -13.13 0.57
CA GLU A 24 -10.49 -14.50 0.82
C GLU A 24 -9.76 -15.51 -0.08
N ALA A 25 -9.49 -15.14 -1.34
CA ALA A 25 -8.68 -15.97 -2.24
C ALA A 25 -7.23 -16.09 -1.77
N CYS A 26 -6.62 -15.01 -1.26
CA CYS A 26 -5.27 -15.05 -0.69
C CYS A 26 -5.18 -15.86 0.61
N ILE A 27 -6.21 -15.81 1.45
CA ILE A 27 -6.30 -16.63 2.67
C ILE A 27 -6.43 -18.12 2.30
N ALA A 28 -7.17 -18.43 1.23
CA ALA A 28 -7.36 -19.81 0.78
C ALA A 28 -6.10 -20.38 0.11
N ASP A 29 -5.49 -19.63 -0.81
CA ASP A 29 -4.27 -20.02 -1.50
C ASP A 29 -3.48 -18.78 -1.96
N LYS A 30 -2.37 -18.52 -1.27
CA LYS A 30 -1.44 -17.42 -1.58
C LYS A 30 -0.73 -17.59 -2.92
N GLU A 31 -0.51 -18.83 -3.38
CA GLU A 31 0.20 -19.13 -4.62
C GLU A 31 -0.75 -19.05 -5.83
N ALA A 32 -2.06 -18.94 -5.59
CA ALA A 32 -3.04 -18.76 -6.64
C ALA A 32 -2.72 -17.50 -7.46
N ALA A 33 -2.80 -17.61 -8.78
CA ALA A 33 -2.49 -16.52 -9.70
C ALA A 33 -3.32 -15.25 -9.41
N LEU A 34 -4.55 -15.42 -8.93
CA LEU A 34 -5.41 -14.31 -8.51
C LEU A 34 -4.83 -13.57 -7.30
N CYS A 35 -4.35 -14.31 -6.29
CA CYS A 35 -3.75 -13.70 -5.10
C CYS A 35 -2.45 -12.99 -5.48
N GLN A 36 -1.56 -13.65 -6.23
CA GLN A 36 -0.30 -13.05 -6.67
C GLN A 36 -0.53 -11.74 -7.45
N SER A 37 -1.47 -11.74 -8.40
CA SER A 37 -1.82 -10.52 -9.15
C SER A 37 -2.39 -9.42 -8.24
N TYR A 38 -3.13 -9.79 -7.20
CA TYR A 38 -3.66 -8.86 -6.22
C TYR A 38 -2.56 -8.26 -5.35
N LEU A 39 -1.66 -9.08 -4.81
CA LEU A 39 -0.52 -8.65 -3.99
C LEU A 39 0.40 -7.73 -4.78
N GLU A 40 0.69 -8.08 -6.03
CA GLU A 40 1.41 -7.24 -6.97
C GLU A 40 0.78 -5.86 -7.13
N GLY A 41 -0.54 -5.80 -7.36
CA GLY A 41 -1.26 -4.53 -7.46
C GLY A 41 -1.25 -3.71 -6.17
N VAL A 42 -1.34 -4.36 -5.01
CA VAL A 42 -1.24 -3.71 -3.69
C VAL A 42 0.15 -3.12 -3.49
N VAL A 43 1.20 -3.88 -3.78
CA VAL A 43 2.60 -3.45 -3.68
C VAL A 43 2.89 -2.32 -4.65
N ASP A 44 2.46 -2.43 -5.91
CA ASP A 44 2.65 -1.40 -6.92
C ASP A 44 1.95 -0.09 -6.53
N GLY A 45 0.73 -0.20 -6.00
CA GLY A 45 0.01 0.93 -5.43
C GLY A 45 0.77 1.58 -4.27
N ALA A 46 1.31 0.78 -3.35
CA ALA A 46 2.07 1.28 -2.21
C ALA A 46 3.41 1.93 -2.62
N LEU A 47 4.11 1.32 -3.58
CA LEU A 47 5.36 1.84 -4.14
C LEU A 47 5.17 3.14 -4.92
N MET A 48 4.01 3.36 -5.55
CA MET A 48 3.70 4.64 -6.19
C MET A 48 3.79 5.82 -5.21
N TYR A 49 3.46 5.58 -3.94
CA TYR A 49 3.53 6.57 -2.86
C TYR A 49 4.84 6.49 -2.05
N LYS A 50 5.78 5.61 -2.41
CA LYS A 50 7.08 5.42 -1.72
C LYS A 50 7.82 6.73 -1.42
N PRO A 51 7.98 7.70 -2.35
CA PRO A 51 8.65 8.96 -2.06
C PRO A 51 7.93 9.85 -1.03
N GLN A 52 6.63 9.63 -0.84
CA GLN A 52 5.79 10.40 0.08
C GLN A 52 5.75 9.72 1.45
N ALA A 53 5.83 8.38 1.48
CA ALA A 53 5.95 7.56 2.68
C ALA A 53 7.31 7.70 3.38
N VAL A 54 8.44 7.71 2.64
CA VAL A 54 9.84 7.86 3.16
C VAL A 54 10.20 9.25 3.71
N GLY A 55 9.21 10.00 4.18
CA GLY A 55 9.42 11.31 4.78
C GLY A 55 8.13 11.89 5.29
N ALA A 56 7.21 11.01 5.73
CA ALA A 56 5.99 11.39 6.41
C ALA A 56 6.34 12.50 7.42
N ARG A 57 5.64 13.63 7.29
CA ARG A 57 5.91 14.80 8.10
C ARG A 57 5.68 14.36 9.54
N LEU A 58 6.74 14.43 10.34
CA LEU A 58 6.63 14.37 11.78
C LEU A 58 5.44 15.20 12.23
N ASP A 59 4.60 14.61 13.08
CA ASP A 59 3.40 15.25 13.60
C ASP A 59 3.73 16.69 14.03
N SER A 60 3.08 17.66 13.39
CA SER A 60 3.51 19.06 13.39
C SER A 60 3.44 19.74 14.76
N ASN A 61 2.84 19.07 15.74
CA ASN A 61 2.52 19.64 17.04
C ASN A 61 3.52 19.24 18.16
N GLY A 62 4.37 18.24 17.92
CA GLY A 62 5.36 17.74 18.88
C GLY A 62 6.59 18.64 19.10
N TYR A 63 7.33 18.41 20.18
CA TYR A 63 8.60 19.09 20.47
C TYR A 63 9.65 18.79 19.40
N GLU A 64 9.64 17.57 18.89
CA GLU A 64 10.53 17.02 17.86
C GLU A 64 10.28 17.71 16.52
N ALA A 65 9.01 17.89 16.12
CA ALA A 65 8.66 18.61 14.91
C ALA A 65 9.08 20.09 14.97
N ARG A 66 9.02 20.69 16.16
CA ARG A 66 9.47 22.06 16.41
C ARG A 66 11.00 22.16 16.34
N ALA A 67 11.72 21.20 16.92
CA ALA A 67 13.17 21.07 16.78
C ALA A 67 13.59 20.88 15.32
N LEU A 68 12.78 20.13 14.57
CA LEU A 68 13.07 19.80 13.18
C LEU A 68 12.62 20.87 12.15
N LYS A 69 11.93 21.92 12.60
CA LYS A 69 11.53 23.08 11.78
C LYS A 69 12.71 23.93 11.31
N TYR A 70 13.81 23.94 12.06
CA TYR A 70 15.02 24.73 11.76
C TYR A 70 15.91 24.05 10.71
N ARG A 71 16.88 24.80 10.14
CA ARG A 71 17.76 24.32 9.05
C ARG A 71 18.44 22.97 9.35
N GLY A 72 18.91 22.77 10.59
CA GLY A 72 19.51 21.50 11.01
C GLY A 72 18.52 20.33 10.94
N GLY A 73 17.27 20.58 11.35
CA GLY A 73 16.20 19.61 11.28
C GLY A 73 15.76 19.25 9.85
N LYS A 74 15.72 20.24 8.96
CA LYS A 74 15.48 20.00 7.53
C LYS A 74 16.54 19.08 6.92
N ARG A 75 17.82 19.30 7.24
CA ARG A 75 18.91 18.42 6.79
C ARG A 75 18.80 17.02 7.36
N PHE A 76 18.38 16.88 8.62
CA PHE A 76 18.11 15.58 9.22
C PHE A 76 16.96 14.84 8.53
N GLN A 77 15.85 15.53 8.25
CA GLN A 77 14.71 14.96 7.50
C GLN A 77 15.13 14.50 6.11
N GLU A 78 15.93 15.29 5.41
CA GLU A 78 16.43 14.96 4.07
C GLU A 78 17.41 13.77 4.11
N ALA A 79 18.31 13.73 5.10
CA ALA A 79 19.21 12.60 5.30
C ALA A 79 18.45 11.31 5.63
N ASN A 80 17.40 11.38 6.45
CA ASN A 80 16.55 10.23 6.76
C ASN A 80 15.76 9.78 5.52
N ARG A 81 15.18 10.71 4.76
CA ARG A 81 14.52 10.40 3.47
C ARG A 81 15.46 9.65 2.54
N LYS A 82 16.69 10.14 2.35
CA LYS A 82 17.70 9.47 1.52
C LYS A 82 18.08 8.11 2.08
N TYR A 83 18.29 8.01 3.39
CA TYR A 83 18.60 6.76 4.08
C TYR A 83 17.53 5.68 3.83
N CYS A 84 16.26 6.09 3.79
CA CYS A 84 15.12 5.20 3.61
C CYS A 84 14.80 4.84 2.16
N LEU A 85 15.01 5.77 1.22
CA LEU A 85 14.83 5.49 -0.21
C LEU A 85 15.63 4.26 -0.66
N ASP A 86 16.86 4.14 -0.16
CA ASP A 86 17.79 3.06 -0.51
C ASP A 86 17.55 1.76 0.28
N ARG A 87 16.65 1.76 1.27
CA ARG A 87 16.45 0.63 2.22
C ARG A 87 15.06 0.03 2.21
N ILE A 88 14.09 0.69 1.58
CA ILE A 88 12.81 0.04 1.32
C ILE A 88 13.06 -1.15 0.38
N PRO A 89 12.57 -2.36 0.73
CA PRO A 89 12.72 -3.55 -0.09
C PRO A 89 12.27 -3.34 -1.54
N ASP A 90 12.80 -4.15 -2.45
CA ASP A 90 12.33 -4.18 -3.83
C ASP A 90 10.92 -4.77 -3.93
N ARG A 91 10.29 -4.65 -5.10
CA ARG A 91 8.91 -5.07 -5.34
C ARG A 91 8.70 -6.54 -4.96
N ASP A 92 9.61 -7.42 -5.37
CA ASP A 92 9.46 -8.86 -5.21
C ASP A 92 9.60 -9.25 -3.73
N GLN A 93 10.52 -8.61 -3.00
CA GLN A 93 10.64 -8.77 -1.55
C GLN A 93 9.40 -8.30 -0.79
N LEU A 94 8.75 -7.22 -1.25
CA LEU A 94 7.50 -6.75 -0.65
C LEU A 94 6.35 -7.72 -0.89
N VAL A 95 6.19 -8.22 -2.13
CA VAL A 95 5.17 -9.23 -2.45
C VAL A 95 5.38 -10.48 -1.61
N GLN A 96 6.63 -10.95 -1.51
CA GLN A 96 6.98 -12.10 -0.68
C GLN A 96 6.65 -11.84 0.80
N GLY A 97 7.07 -10.71 1.37
CA GLY A 97 6.81 -10.39 2.77
C GLY A 97 5.31 -10.29 3.10
N ILE A 98 4.50 -9.78 2.18
CA ILE A 98 3.04 -9.75 2.35
C ILE A 98 2.45 -11.15 2.21
N SER A 99 2.92 -11.96 1.26
CA SER A 99 2.51 -13.36 1.14
C SER A 99 2.80 -14.15 2.43
N GLU A 100 3.96 -13.96 3.03
CA GLU A 100 4.32 -14.55 4.33
C GLU A 100 3.39 -14.07 5.47
N ALA A 101 2.91 -12.84 5.42
CA ALA A 101 1.94 -12.30 6.38
C ALA A 101 0.52 -12.92 6.23
N PHE A 102 0.16 -13.38 5.03
CA PHE A 102 -1.03 -14.22 4.84
C PHE A 102 -0.83 -15.63 5.41
N GLU A 103 0.36 -16.22 5.25
CA GLU A 103 0.69 -17.55 5.80
C GLU A 103 0.68 -17.58 7.32
N SER A 104 1.21 -16.53 7.95
CA SER A 104 1.24 -16.41 9.41
C SER A 104 -0.15 -16.13 10.01
N GLY A 105 -1.15 -15.84 9.17
CA GLY A 105 -2.48 -15.42 9.59
C GLY A 105 -2.52 -14.03 10.22
N GLU A 106 -1.48 -13.20 10.00
CA GLU A 106 -1.43 -11.81 10.42
C GLU A 106 -2.41 -10.95 9.61
N VAL A 107 -2.56 -11.25 8.32
CA VAL A 107 -3.51 -10.58 7.43
C VAL A 107 -4.82 -11.36 7.36
N LYS A 108 -5.93 -10.70 7.76
CA LYS A 108 -7.29 -11.27 7.77
C LYS A 108 -8.30 -10.41 7.04
N ASP A 109 -7.97 -9.13 6.87
CA ASP A 109 -8.83 -8.10 6.31
C ASP A 109 -7.97 -6.99 5.68
N ILE A 110 -8.64 -5.99 5.11
CA ILE A 110 -7.99 -4.86 4.44
C ILE A 110 -7.13 -4.05 5.43
N ASP A 111 -7.58 -3.90 6.67
CA ASP A 111 -6.91 -3.06 7.66
C ASP A 111 -5.59 -3.69 8.09
N THR A 112 -5.59 -4.99 8.36
CA THR A 112 -4.39 -5.78 8.69
C THR A 112 -3.43 -5.90 7.49
N LEU A 113 -3.95 -6.01 6.26
CA LEU A 113 -3.14 -5.95 5.05
C LEU A 113 -2.44 -4.59 4.91
N GLN A 114 -3.18 -3.51 5.09
CA GLN A 114 -2.64 -2.16 4.99
C GLN A 114 -1.59 -1.91 6.08
N LEU A 115 -1.81 -2.44 7.29
CA LEU A 115 -0.82 -2.40 8.36
C LEU A 115 0.46 -3.16 7.99
N ALA A 116 0.34 -4.38 7.45
CA ALA A 116 1.48 -5.19 7.02
C ALA A 116 2.30 -4.47 5.92
N VAL A 117 1.62 -3.92 4.91
CA VAL A 117 2.25 -3.10 3.85
C VAL A 117 2.97 -1.90 4.44
N ASN A 118 2.32 -1.15 5.34
CA ASN A 118 2.92 0.02 5.97
C ASN A 118 4.15 -0.35 6.80
N ASN A 119 4.12 -1.45 7.53
CA ASN A 119 5.24 -1.93 8.34
C ASN A 119 6.45 -2.29 7.48
N LEU A 120 6.24 -2.95 6.34
CA LEU A 120 7.30 -3.28 5.39
C LEU A 120 7.90 -2.04 4.71
N LEU A 121 7.13 -0.96 4.61
CA LEU A 121 7.56 0.33 4.07
C LEU A 121 8.07 1.30 5.15
N ASP A 122 7.88 1.00 6.43
CA ASP A 122 8.24 1.89 7.53
C ASP A 122 9.76 1.89 7.72
N CYS A 123 10.36 2.97 7.28
CA CYS A 123 11.75 3.27 7.56
C CYS A 123 11.79 4.44 8.54
N GLN A 124 11.53 4.15 9.81
CA GLN A 124 11.77 5.10 10.88
C GLN A 124 13.09 4.78 11.59
N ARG A 125 14.11 5.59 11.26
CA ARG A 125 15.28 5.78 12.14
C ARG A 125 14.94 6.57 13.41
N LEU A 126 13.70 7.06 13.52
CA LEU A 126 13.23 7.94 14.58
C LEU A 126 12.63 7.12 15.72
N LYS A 127 13.42 6.94 16.78
CA LYS A 127 12.91 6.80 18.16
C LYS A 127 13.48 7.93 18.99
#